data_AF-A0A9D4RGA3-F1
#
_entry.id   AF-A0A9D4RGA3-F1
#
_cell.length_a   1.000
_cell.length_b   1.000
_cell.length_c   1.000
_cell.angle_alpha   90.00
_cell.angle_beta   90.00
_cell.angle_gamma   90.00
#
_symmetry.space_group_name_H-M   'P 1'
#
loop_
_entity.id
_entity.type
_entity.pdbx_description
1 polymer ?
#
loop_
_entity_poly.entity_id
_entity_poly.type
_entity_poly.pdbx_seq_one_letter_code
_entity_poly.pdbx_strand_id
1 'polypeptide(L)'
;MVVDNRVFCLEDDVKSSAFPGEITVLRSLSRRSYHGHCRLLLERRGTTIHRHVRDAFCDDGYGRELLSSDLYVNNWSNEDLTEGMVQHERAGPSIPSTMYEHLHSDRVHALHYYCPNILSKWAARPRHWPPPEAVQRVVSLGAVLTPVGFKGSKYQHVEWRVCFNAGEIELISNLNDTQTKLYVLLNDKERCITST
;
A
#
# COMPACT_ATOMS: atom_id res chain seq x y z
N MET A 1 -6.07 -6.50 5.17
CA MET A 1 -5.84 -5.26 4.39
C MET A 1 -7.16 -4.82 3.79
N VAL A 2 -7.49 -3.54 3.89
CA VAL A 2 -8.72 -2.93 3.37
C VAL A 2 -8.32 -1.92 2.30
N VAL A 3 -8.86 -2.03 1.09
CA VAL A 3 -8.47 -1.16 -0.05
C VAL A 3 -9.65 -0.28 -0.47
N ASP A 4 -9.40 1.02 -0.62
CA ASP A 4 -10.43 1.96 -1.10
C ASP A 4 -10.64 1.80 -2.62
N ASN A 5 -11.85 1.42 -3.03
CA ASN A 5 -12.21 1.20 -4.44
C ASN A 5 -12.60 2.48 -5.19
N ARG A 6 -12.61 3.65 -4.54
CA ARG A 6 -12.96 4.96 -5.14
C ARG A 6 -11.75 5.85 -5.44
N VAL A 7 -10.57 5.38 -5.09
CA VAL A 7 -9.30 6.11 -5.27
C VAL A 7 -8.32 5.22 -6.01
N PHE A 8 -7.80 5.74 -7.13
CA PHE A 8 -6.78 5.05 -7.91
C PHE A 8 -5.53 5.92 -8.00
N CYS A 9 -4.40 5.34 -7.65
CA CYS A 9 -3.10 5.96 -7.77
C CYS A 9 -2.43 5.49 -9.05
N LEU A 10 -1.90 6.40 -9.85
CA LEU A 10 -1.26 6.11 -11.13
C LEU A 10 0.23 6.34 -11.05
N GLU A 11 1.00 5.46 -11.67
CA GLU A 11 2.43 5.69 -11.90
C GLU A 11 2.68 6.97 -12.73
N ASP A 12 3.80 7.66 -12.47
CA ASP A 12 4.14 9.00 -12.96
C ASP A 12 3.89 9.23 -14.47
N ASP A 13 4.09 8.21 -15.32
CA ASP A 13 4.01 8.31 -16.79
C ASP A 13 2.69 7.78 -17.38
N VAL A 14 1.74 7.34 -16.55
CA VAL A 14 0.46 6.77 -16.99
C VAL A 14 -0.59 7.86 -17.18
N LYS A 15 -1.37 7.76 -18.26
CA LYS A 15 -2.48 8.69 -18.56
C LYS A 15 -3.73 8.36 -17.74
N SER A 16 -4.36 9.37 -17.16
CA SER A 16 -5.59 9.26 -16.34
C SER A 16 -6.89 9.15 -17.15
N SER A 17 -6.82 9.21 -18.48
CA SER A 17 -7.98 9.12 -19.38
C SER A 17 -8.66 7.75 -19.37
N ALA A 18 -8.03 6.73 -18.79
CA ALA A 18 -8.57 5.38 -18.69
C ALA A 18 -9.60 5.20 -17.54
N PHE A 19 -9.72 6.18 -16.63
CA PHE A 19 -10.58 6.05 -15.45
C PHE A 19 -11.83 6.93 -15.56
N PRO A 20 -13.01 6.44 -15.15
CA PRO A 20 -14.24 7.22 -15.03
C PRO A 20 -14.05 8.53 -14.26
N GLY A 21 -14.84 9.56 -14.60
CA GLY A 21 -14.77 10.88 -13.96
C GLY A 21 -15.20 10.89 -12.49
N GLU A 22 -15.96 9.90 -12.06
CA GLU A 22 -16.43 9.75 -10.67
C GLU A 22 -15.33 9.32 -9.70
N ILE A 23 -14.24 8.74 -10.24
CA ILE A 23 -13.12 8.19 -9.47
C ILE A 23 -12.10 9.29 -9.19
N THR A 24 -11.61 9.33 -7.95
CA THR A 24 -10.48 10.18 -7.59
C THR A 24 -9.18 9.57 -8.10
N VAL A 25 -8.41 10.35 -8.84
CA VAL A 25 -7.15 9.94 -9.44
C VAL A 25 -6.01 10.72 -8.80
N LEU A 26 -5.06 9.96 -8.26
CA LEU A 26 -3.82 10.47 -7.68
C LEU A 26 -2.64 10.08 -8.56
N ARG A 27 -1.68 10.97 -8.72
CA ARG A 27 -0.43 10.71 -9.44
C ARG A 27 0.69 10.45 -8.45
N SER A 28 1.37 9.33 -8.64
CA SER A 28 2.59 9.02 -7.93
C SER A 28 3.70 10.00 -8.35
N LEU A 29 4.52 10.39 -7.39
CA LEU A 29 5.75 11.16 -7.59
C LEU A 29 6.95 10.32 -7.19
N SER A 30 7.13 9.20 -7.89
CA SER A 30 8.08 8.14 -7.53
C SER A 30 9.54 8.55 -7.73
N ARG A 31 9.83 9.36 -8.77
CA ARG A 31 11.20 9.75 -9.16
C ARG A 31 11.93 10.62 -8.13
N ARG A 32 11.21 11.19 -7.15
CA ARG A 32 11.73 12.11 -6.13
C ARG A 32 11.53 11.58 -4.71
N SER A 33 11.34 10.28 -4.56
CA SER A 33 11.09 9.60 -3.29
C SER A 33 12.09 8.46 -3.10
N TYR A 34 12.23 7.99 -1.85
CA TYR A 34 13.03 6.82 -1.54
C TYR A 34 12.49 5.57 -2.26
N HIS A 35 13.35 4.60 -2.55
CA HIS A 35 12.94 3.37 -3.22
C HIS A 35 11.79 2.67 -2.49
N GLY A 36 10.81 2.20 -3.24
CA GLY A 36 9.59 1.58 -2.70
C GLY A 36 8.61 2.55 -2.04
N HIS A 37 8.89 3.86 -2.05
CA HIS A 37 8.00 4.89 -1.53
C HIS A 37 7.69 5.93 -2.61
N CYS A 38 6.52 6.56 -2.48
CA CYS A 38 6.10 7.64 -3.37
C CYS A 38 5.25 8.66 -2.63
N ARG A 39 5.15 9.87 -3.18
CA ARG A 39 4.14 10.85 -2.76
C ARG A 39 2.98 10.84 -3.74
N LEU A 40 1.79 11.17 -3.25
CA LEU A 40 0.57 11.14 -4.05
C LEU A 40 0.04 12.55 -4.24
N LEU A 41 0.07 13.00 -5.50
CA LEU A 41 -0.43 14.29 -5.94
C LEU A 41 -1.85 14.16 -6.46
N LEU A 42 -2.77 15.03 -6.04
CA LEU A 42 -4.10 15.08 -6.60
C LEU A 42 -4.05 15.54 -8.06
N GLU A 43 -4.50 14.69 -8.97
CA GLU A 43 -4.63 15.03 -10.39
C GLU A 43 -6.07 15.34 -10.75
N ARG A 44 -7.00 14.52 -10.26
CA ARG A 44 -8.44 14.71 -10.48
C ARG A 44 -9.21 14.26 -9.25
N ARG A 45 -10.03 15.14 -8.71
CA ARG A 45 -10.97 14.81 -7.63
C ARG A 45 -12.25 14.22 -8.22
N GLY A 46 -12.64 13.04 -7.76
CA GLY A 46 -13.88 12.40 -8.17
C GLY A 46 -15.10 13.07 -7.53
N THR A 47 -16.30 12.75 -8.02
CA THR A 47 -17.57 13.27 -7.48
C THR A 47 -17.91 12.65 -6.12
N THR A 48 -17.48 11.40 -5.89
CA THR A 48 -17.66 10.71 -4.61
C THR A 48 -16.31 10.29 -4.05
N ILE A 49 -15.94 10.85 -2.90
CA ILE A 49 -14.68 10.55 -2.22
C ILE A 49 -14.97 10.21 -0.76
N HIS A 50 -14.29 9.19 -0.24
CA HIS A 50 -14.43 8.82 1.17
C HIS A 50 -13.90 9.95 2.06
N ARG A 51 -14.56 10.22 3.19
CA ARG A 51 -14.18 11.30 4.12
C ARG A 51 -12.71 11.20 4.55
N HIS A 52 -12.25 9.99 4.82
CA HIS A 52 -10.87 9.72 5.27
C HIS A 52 -9.82 10.09 4.24
N VAL A 53 -10.15 10.03 2.95
CA VAL A 53 -9.28 10.49 1.86
C VAL A 53 -9.42 12.00 1.68
N ARG A 54 -10.66 12.51 1.65
CA ARG A 54 -10.95 13.94 1.48
C ARG A 54 -10.27 14.81 2.52
N ASP A 55 -10.30 14.36 3.78
CA ASP A 55 -9.81 15.12 4.92
C ASP A 55 -8.29 14.88 5.15
N ALA A 56 -7.66 14.08 4.29
CA ALA A 56 -6.23 13.78 4.34
C ALA A 56 -5.39 14.54 3.30
N PHE A 57 -5.99 15.43 2.52
CA PHE A 57 -5.23 16.29 1.60
C PHE A 57 -4.56 17.44 2.36
N CYS A 58 -3.31 17.72 2.02
CA CYS A 58 -2.56 18.87 2.50
C CYS A 58 -1.86 19.60 1.35
N ASP A 59 -1.57 20.90 1.53
CA ASP A 59 -0.84 21.68 0.53
C ASP A 59 0.66 21.37 0.56
N ASP A 60 1.30 21.31 -0.61
CA ASP A 60 2.72 21.01 -0.76
C ASP A 60 3.65 22.24 -0.63
N GLY A 61 3.09 23.41 -0.31
CA GLY A 61 3.75 24.71 -0.28
C GLY A 61 3.81 25.43 -1.62
N TYR A 62 3.36 24.79 -2.70
CA TYR A 62 3.33 25.33 -4.07
C TYR A 62 1.90 25.38 -4.64
N GLY A 63 0.87 25.27 -3.80
CA GLY A 63 -0.53 25.31 -4.23
C GLY A 63 -1.04 23.99 -4.81
N ARG A 64 -0.32 22.88 -4.59
CA ARG A 64 -0.75 21.55 -5.03
C ARG A 64 -1.16 20.70 -3.84
N GLU A 65 -2.23 19.92 -4.02
CA GLU A 65 -2.73 19.03 -2.97
C GLU A 65 -2.01 17.67 -3.01
N LEU A 66 -1.33 17.32 -1.92
CA LEU A 66 -0.78 15.99 -1.66
C LEU A 66 -1.68 15.22 -0.71
N LEU A 67 -1.77 13.90 -0.88
CA LEU A 67 -2.44 13.04 0.09
C LEU A 67 -1.47 12.65 1.20
N SER A 68 -1.71 13.13 2.42
CA SER A 68 -0.94 12.78 3.61
C SER A 68 -1.26 11.37 4.08
N SER A 69 -0.23 10.54 4.20
CA SER A 69 -0.32 9.20 4.81
C SER A 69 -0.72 9.30 6.29
N ASP A 70 -0.16 10.28 7.01
CA ASP A 70 -0.40 10.44 8.44
C ASP A 70 -1.83 10.89 8.72
N LEU A 71 -2.32 11.90 8.00
CA LEU A 71 -3.71 12.33 8.13
C LEU A 71 -4.67 11.20 7.72
N TYR A 72 -4.36 10.46 6.65
CA TYR A 72 -5.17 9.34 6.21
C TYR A 72 -5.31 8.26 7.28
N VAL A 73 -4.21 7.84 7.91
CA VAL A 73 -4.27 6.83 8.97
C VAL A 73 -4.97 7.36 10.20
N ASN A 74 -4.68 8.60 10.61
CA ASN A 74 -5.30 9.19 11.78
C ASN A 74 -6.83 9.29 11.63
N ASN A 75 -7.32 9.58 10.42
CA ASN A 75 -8.75 9.60 10.12
C ASN A 75 -9.41 8.22 10.34
N TRP A 76 -8.78 7.15 9.88
CA TRP A 76 -9.22 5.77 10.13
C TRP A 76 -9.11 5.39 11.62
N SER A 77 -7.99 5.73 12.27
CA SER A 77 -7.80 5.44 13.69
C SER A 77 -8.87 6.10 14.55
N ASN A 78 -9.24 7.34 14.28
CA ASN A 78 -10.27 8.04 15.03
C ASN A 78 -11.66 7.39 14.89
N GLU A 79 -11.98 6.77 13.75
CA GLU A 79 -13.25 6.06 13.55
C GLU A 79 -13.32 4.77 14.39
N ASP A 80 -12.26 3.96 14.39
CA ASP A 80 -12.20 2.71 15.18
C ASP A 80 -12.40 2.99 16.70
N LEU A 81 -11.90 4.13 17.22
CA LEU A 81 -12.14 4.54 18.62
C LEU A 81 -13.63 4.78 18.91
N THR A 82 -14.38 5.29 17.93
CA THR A 82 -15.82 5.54 18.09
C THR A 82 -16.66 4.25 18.08
N GLU A 83 -16.10 3.14 17.58
CA GLU A 83 -16.75 1.82 17.55
C GLU A 83 -16.49 0.99 18.83
N GLY A 84 -15.85 1.56 19.86
CA GLY A 84 -15.57 0.86 21.12
C GLY A 84 -14.40 -0.13 21.03
N MET A 85 -13.53 0.01 20.02
CA MET A 85 -12.29 -0.76 19.93
C MET A 85 -11.18 -0.10 20.77
N VAL A 86 -10.38 -0.93 21.45
CA VAL A 86 -9.18 -0.45 22.16
C VAL A 86 -8.01 -0.48 21.17
N GLN A 87 -7.48 0.70 20.83
CA GLN A 87 -6.32 0.83 19.95
C GLN A 87 -5.01 0.72 20.70
N HIS A 88 -4.02 0.12 20.05
CA HIS A 88 -2.66 -0.03 20.58
C HIS A 88 -1.68 0.91 19.87
N GLU A 89 -0.49 1.07 20.45
CA GLU A 89 0.58 1.83 19.83
C GLU A 89 0.92 1.27 18.44
N ARG A 90 1.04 2.17 17.47
CA ARG A 90 1.27 1.80 16.07
C ARG A 90 2.74 1.53 15.80
N ALA A 91 3.03 0.39 15.18
CA ALA A 91 4.33 0.07 14.61
C ALA A 91 4.23 -0.07 13.07
N GLY A 92 4.15 1.07 12.37
CA GLY A 92 4.14 1.11 10.90
C GLY A 92 2.78 1.46 10.28
N PRO A 93 2.39 0.82 9.15
CA PRO A 93 1.18 1.17 8.39
C PRO A 93 -0.13 0.64 8.99
N SER A 94 -0.04 -0.17 10.04
CA SER A 94 -1.19 -0.85 10.60
C SER A 94 -1.83 -0.07 11.77
N ILE A 95 -3.11 -0.36 11.99
CA ILE A 95 -3.93 0.13 13.09
C ILE A 95 -4.27 -1.10 13.93
N PRO A 96 -3.43 -1.42 14.93
CA PRO A 96 -3.68 -2.54 15.81
C PRO A 96 -4.80 -2.19 16.79
N SER A 97 -5.79 -3.06 16.89
CA SER A 97 -6.93 -2.89 17.80
C SER A 97 -7.32 -4.21 18.46
N THR A 98 -7.92 -4.12 19.63
CA THR A 98 -8.55 -5.26 20.31
C THR A 98 -10.04 -4.99 20.44
N MET A 99 -10.84 -5.96 19.99
CA MET A 99 -12.29 -5.98 20.15
C MET A 99 -12.68 -7.02 21.21
N TYR A 100 -13.60 -6.65 22.09
CA TYR A 100 -14.10 -7.51 23.18
C TYR A 100 -13.01 -8.14 24.07
N GLU A 101 -11.85 -7.48 24.24
CA GLU A 101 -10.68 -7.95 25.03
C GLU A 101 -9.92 -9.18 24.49
N HIS A 102 -10.46 -9.95 23.54
CA HIS A 102 -9.83 -11.20 23.05
C HIS A 102 -9.57 -11.24 21.55
N LEU A 103 -10.23 -10.40 20.75
CA LEU A 103 -10.02 -10.40 19.30
C LEU A 103 -9.01 -9.32 18.91
N HIS A 104 -7.76 -9.72 18.73
CA HIS A 104 -6.72 -8.85 18.20
C HIS A 104 -6.85 -8.73 16.68
N SER A 105 -6.89 -7.49 16.19
CA SER A 105 -6.96 -7.18 14.76
C SER A 105 -5.85 -6.21 14.40
N ASP A 106 -5.11 -6.53 13.33
CA ASP A 106 -4.10 -5.63 12.78
C ASP A 106 -4.52 -5.18 11.38
N ARG A 107 -5.16 -4.00 11.32
CA ARG A 107 -5.78 -3.50 10.08
C ARG A 107 -4.81 -2.60 9.33
N VAL A 108 -4.63 -2.86 8.04
CA VAL A 108 -3.90 -1.95 7.13
C VAL A 108 -4.87 -1.45 6.07
N HIS A 109 -5.10 -0.14 6.07
CA HIS A 109 -5.85 0.53 4.99
C HIS A 109 -4.88 0.89 3.87
N ALA A 110 -5.29 0.69 2.62
CA ALA A 110 -4.45 0.89 1.46
C ALA A 110 -5.24 1.50 0.29
N LEU A 111 -4.51 1.99 -0.72
CA LEU A 111 -5.06 2.52 -1.96
C LEU A 111 -4.63 1.66 -3.14
N HIS A 112 -5.46 1.54 -4.17
CA HIS A 112 -5.08 0.87 -5.41
C HIS A 112 -3.95 1.62 -6.11
N TYR A 113 -2.94 0.89 -6.59
CA TYR A 113 -1.83 1.46 -7.34
C TYR A 113 -1.67 0.79 -8.70
N TYR A 114 -2.04 1.55 -9.73
CA TYR A 114 -1.91 1.17 -11.13
C TYR A 114 -0.51 1.52 -11.64
N CYS A 115 0.37 0.51 -11.64
CA CYS A 115 1.79 0.63 -11.99
C CYS A 115 2.21 -0.33 -13.12
N PRO A 116 1.62 -0.20 -14.33
CA PRO A 116 1.85 -1.12 -15.43
C PRO A 116 3.32 -1.17 -15.88
N ASN A 117 4.09 -0.08 -15.77
CA ASN A 117 5.50 -0.11 -16.19
C ASN A 117 6.37 -0.86 -15.19
N ILE A 118 6.12 -0.70 -13.88
CA ILE A 118 6.82 -1.48 -12.84
C ILE A 118 6.55 -2.97 -13.04
N LEU A 119 5.28 -3.35 -13.20
CA LEU A 119 4.87 -4.75 -13.35
C LEU A 119 5.36 -5.36 -14.66
N SER A 120 5.33 -4.61 -15.77
CA SER A 120 5.85 -5.08 -17.06
C SER A 120 7.37 -5.29 -17.02
N LYS A 121 8.11 -4.35 -16.42
CA LYS A 121 9.56 -4.51 -16.19
C LYS A 121 9.85 -5.68 -15.28
N TRP A 122 9.05 -5.88 -14.23
CA TRP A 122 9.16 -7.05 -13.38
C TRP A 122 8.94 -8.32 -14.21
N ALA A 123 7.86 -8.45 -14.97
CA ALA A 123 7.51 -9.63 -15.75
C ALA A 123 8.55 -10.00 -16.84
N ALA A 124 9.19 -8.99 -17.44
CA ALA A 124 10.18 -9.20 -18.49
C ALA A 124 11.53 -9.76 -18.00
N ARG A 125 11.79 -9.85 -16.68
CA ARG A 125 13.08 -10.34 -16.17
C ARG A 125 13.28 -11.82 -16.54
N PRO A 126 14.48 -12.22 -17.02
CA PRO A 126 14.82 -13.62 -17.26
C PRO A 126 14.69 -14.44 -15.99
N ARG A 127 13.94 -15.55 -16.04
CA ARG A 127 13.76 -16.45 -14.89
C ARG A 127 13.38 -17.87 -15.33
N HIS A 128 13.63 -18.83 -14.45
CA HIS A 128 13.13 -20.21 -14.57
C HIS A 128 11.92 -20.48 -13.64
N TRP A 129 11.66 -19.57 -12.71
CA TRP A 129 10.53 -19.62 -11.77
C TRP A 129 10.06 -18.18 -11.48
N PRO A 130 8.76 -17.93 -11.28
CA PRO A 130 7.64 -18.90 -11.33
C PRO A 130 7.22 -19.23 -12.78
N PRO A 131 6.28 -20.18 -12.98
CA PRO A 131 5.73 -20.45 -14.31
C PRO A 131 5.14 -19.20 -14.97
N PRO A 132 5.13 -19.11 -16.32
CA PRO A 132 4.61 -17.94 -17.02
C PRO A 132 3.18 -17.55 -16.63
N GLU A 133 2.32 -18.52 -16.34
CA GLU A 133 0.94 -18.26 -15.88
C GLU A 133 0.91 -17.52 -14.54
N ALA A 134 1.76 -17.92 -13.59
CA ALA A 134 1.87 -17.25 -12.30
C ALA A 134 2.43 -15.82 -12.48
N VAL A 135 3.37 -15.61 -13.41
CA VAL A 135 3.84 -14.25 -13.76
C VAL A 135 2.68 -13.38 -14.23
N GLN A 136 1.82 -13.89 -15.13
CA GLN A 136 0.66 -13.14 -15.62
C GLN A 136 -0.36 -12.86 -14.50
N ARG A 137 -0.61 -13.84 -13.62
CA ARG A 137 -1.48 -13.63 -12.45
C ARG A 137 -0.94 -12.53 -11.54
N VAL A 138 0.35 -12.53 -11.20
CA VAL A 138 0.97 -11.47 -10.40
C VAL A 138 0.82 -10.09 -11.04
N VAL A 139 1.03 -9.98 -12.36
CA VAL A 139 0.82 -8.71 -13.08
C VAL A 139 -0.64 -8.25 -13.00
N SER A 140 -1.59 -9.17 -13.12
CA SER A 140 -3.02 -8.85 -13.05
C SER A 140 -3.51 -8.42 -11.66
N LEU A 141 -2.86 -8.91 -10.59
CA LEU A 141 -3.19 -8.57 -9.20
C LEU A 141 -2.79 -7.14 -8.81
N GLY A 142 -1.88 -6.53 -9.57
CA GLY A 142 -1.50 -5.13 -9.38
C GLY A 142 -0.68 -4.88 -8.12
N ALA A 143 -0.74 -3.64 -7.65
CA ALA A 143 -0.08 -3.18 -6.43
C ALA A 143 -1.01 -2.32 -5.60
N VAL A 144 -0.64 -2.13 -4.34
CA VAL A 144 -1.33 -1.24 -3.42
C VAL A 144 -0.34 -0.29 -2.76
N LEU A 145 -0.87 0.80 -2.21
CA LEU A 145 -0.11 1.77 -1.43
C LEU A 145 -0.57 1.77 0.01
N THR A 146 0.38 1.53 0.91
CA THR A 146 0.14 1.58 2.37
C THR A 146 0.61 2.92 2.92
N PRO A 147 -0.12 3.53 3.87
CA PRO A 147 0.18 4.85 4.41
C PRO A 147 1.29 4.78 5.47
N VAL A 148 2.52 4.56 5.00
CA VAL A 148 3.72 4.63 5.83
C VAL A 148 4.83 5.28 5.02
N GLY A 149 5.41 6.33 5.59
CA GLY A 149 6.53 7.02 4.99
C GLY A 149 7.87 6.38 5.28
N PHE A 150 8.89 6.78 4.52
CA PHE A 150 10.25 6.31 4.75
C PHE A 150 10.82 6.96 6.01
N LYS A 151 11.32 6.13 6.95
CA LYS A 151 11.83 6.60 8.24
C LYS A 151 13.00 7.59 8.05
N GLY A 152 12.87 8.78 8.61
CA GLY A 152 13.88 9.84 8.50
C GLY A 152 13.79 10.67 7.21
N SER A 153 12.81 10.38 6.33
CA SER A 153 12.49 11.27 5.21
C SER A 153 11.90 12.58 5.72
N LYS A 154 12.31 13.71 5.14
CA LYS A 154 11.65 15.01 5.39
C LYS A 154 10.18 15.04 4.93
N TYR A 155 9.78 14.10 4.07
CA TYR A 155 8.42 13.96 3.55
C TYR A 155 7.69 12.75 4.12
N GLN A 156 8.18 12.18 5.23
CA GLN A 156 7.63 10.94 5.80
C GLN A 156 6.10 11.00 6.00
N HIS A 157 5.54 12.14 6.39
CA HIS A 157 4.11 12.33 6.64
C HIS A 157 3.20 12.35 5.38
N VAL A 158 3.79 12.39 4.18
CA VAL A 158 3.07 12.38 2.88
C VAL A 158 3.56 11.25 1.96
N GLU A 159 4.41 10.37 2.47
CA GLU A 159 4.96 9.25 1.72
C GLU A 159 4.13 7.99 1.94
N TRP A 160 3.98 7.24 0.87
CA TRP A 160 3.24 6.00 0.79
C TRP A 160 4.17 4.90 0.33
N ARG A 161 4.09 3.73 0.94
CA ARG A 161 4.91 2.56 0.57
C ARG A 161 4.16 1.70 -0.44
N VAL A 162 4.84 1.36 -1.52
CA VAL A 162 4.36 0.43 -2.56
C VAL A 162 4.47 -0.99 -2.02
N CYS A 163 3.37 -1.73 -2.10
CA CYS A 163 3.29 -3.11 -1.64
C CYS A 163 2.64 -4.00 -2.71
N PHE A 164 3.10 -5.25 -2.81
CA PHE A 164 2.64 -6.23 -3.80
C PHE A 164 2.01 -7.47 -3.14
N ASN A 165 1.39 -7.33 -1.96
CA ASN A 165 0.95 -8.44 -1.10
C ASN A 165 0.18 -9.54 -1.84
N ALA A 166 -0.77 -9.19 -2.71
CA ALA A 166 -1.53 -10.18 -3.47
C ALA A 166 -0.62 -10.96 -4.44
N GLY A 167 0.28 -10.26 -5.14
CA GLY A 167 1.29 -10.89 -5.98
C GLY A 167 2.29 -11.74 -5.18
N GLU A 168 2.69 -11.31 -4.00
CA GLU A 168 3.56 -12.08 -3.10
C GLU A 168 2.89 -13.37 -2.64
N ILE A 169 1.62 -13.33 -2.27
CA ILE A 169 0.82 -14.52 -1.93
C ILE A 169 0.75 -15.49 -3.12
N GLU A 170 0.51 -14.97 -4.33
CA GLU A 170 0.52 -15.78 -5.55
C GLU A 170 1.90 -16.40 -5.82
N LEU A 171 2.99 -15.68 -5.54
CA LEU A 171 4.33 -16.25 -5.67
C LEU A 171 4.57 -17.38 -4.65
N ILE A 172 4.15 -17.16 -3.39
CA ILE A 172 4.29 -18.16 -2.33
C ILE A 172 3.47 -19.41 -2.63
N SER A 173 2.27 -19.28 -3.19
CA SER A 173 1.42 -20.42 -3.55
C SER A 173 1.99 -21.29 -4.69
N ASN A 174 2.97 -20.77 -5.45
CA ASN A 174 3.65 -21.47 -6.54
C ASN A 174 5.03 -22.03 -6.14
N LEU A 175 5.39 -22.01 -4.85
CA LEU A 175 6.61 -22.64 -4.35
C LEU A 175 6.49 -24.17 -4.37
N ASN A 176 7.56 -24.85 -4.74
CA ASN A 176 7.66 -26.31 -4.55
C ASN A 176 8.00 -26.68 -3.11
N ASP A 177 7.88 -27.96 -2.76
CA ASP A 177 8.09 -28.46 -1.38
C ASP A 177 9.40 -28.01 -0.74
N THR A 178 10.51 -28.03 -1.48
CA THR A 178 11.82 -27.61 -0.97
C THR A 178 11.86 -26.10 -0.74
N GLN A 179 11.34 -25.32 -1.70
CA GLN A 179 11.26 -23.87 -1.59
C GLN A 179 10.37 -23.43 -0.41
N THR A 180 9.23 -24.10 -0.21
CA THR A 180 8.33 -23.84 0.91
C THR A 180 9.00 -24.14 2.25
N LYS A 181 9.70 -25.28 2.37
CA LYS A 181 10.46 -25.62 3.60
C LYS A 181 11.53 -24.57 3.89
N LEU A 182 12.28 -24.14 2.88
CA LEU A 182 13.30 -23.10 3.03
C LEU A 182 12.67 -21.75 3.41
N TYR A 183 11.56 -21.37 2.79
CA TYR A 183 10.82 -20.16 3.12
C TYR A 183 10.39 -20.15 4.59
N VAL A 184 9.79 -21.24 5.07
CA VAL A 184 9.38 -21.37 6.48
C VAL A 184 10.60 -21.27 7.42
N LEU A 185 11.70 -21.97 7.11
CA LEU A 185 12.92 -21.94 7.91
C LEU A 185 13.55 -20.54 8.01
N LEU A 186 13.54 -19.77 6.91
CA LEU A 186 14.06 -18.40 6.91
C LEU A 186 13.20 -17.49 7.78
N ASN A 187 11.88 -17.57 7.65
CA ASN A 187 10.95 -16.77 8.45
C ASN A 187 11.02 -17.12 9.95
N ASP A 188 11.24 -18.39 10.29
CA ASP A 188 11.33 -18.83 11.68
C ASP A 188 12.61 -18.34 12.35
N LYS A 189 13.75 -18.36 11.62
CA LYS A 189 15.02 -17.81 12.14
C LYS A 189 14.97 -16.31 12.39
N GLU A 190 14.26 -15.54 11.57
CA GLU A 190 14.11 -14.10 11.80
C GLU A 190 13.33 -13.80 13.09
N ARG A 191 12.39 -14.64 13.50
CA ARG A 191 11.67 -14.51 14.78
C ARG A 191 12.55 -14.80 16.00
N CYS A 192 13.50 -15.73 15.88
CA CYS A 192 14.44 -16.04 16.97
C CYS A 192 15.50 -14.95 17.18
N ILE A 193 15.91 -14.23 16.15
CA ILE A 193 16.98 -13.21 16.24
C ILE A 193 16.47 -11.91 16.87
N THR A 194 15.20 -11.56 16.70
CA THR A 194 14.59 -10.35 17.30
C THR A 194 14.14 -10.52 18.76
N SER A 195 14.41 -11.67 19.38
CA SER A 195 14.01 -12.00 20.75
C SER A 195 15.18 -12.00 21.75
N THR A 196 16.30 -11.35 21.41
CA THR A 196 17.51 -11.24 22.25
C THR A 196 17.84 -9.78 22.49
#